data_AF-A0A382VE42-F1
#
_entry.id   AF-A0A382VE42-F1
#
_cell.length_a   1.000
_cell.length_b   1.000
_cell.length_c   1.000
_cell.angle_alpha   90.00
_cell.angle_beta   90.00
_cell.angle_gamma   90.00
#
_symmetry.space_group_name_H-M   'P 1'
#
loop_
_entity.id
_entity.type
_entity.pdbx_description
1 polymer ?
#
loop_
_entity_poly.entity_id
_entity_poly.type
_entity_poly.pdbx_seq_one_letter_code
_entity_poly.pdbx_strand_id
1 'polypeptide(L)'
;MPIESSYLFLASMNVEPGHEAEFNDVYDTEHVPMLSEVPGVISIVRFQRRELTMMLGGQLQTVAIKDEPRYTALYELESPEVLVTDAWANAVERGRWPT
;
A
#
# COMPACT_ATOMS: atom_id res chain seq x y z
N MET A 1 8.10 -6.65 11.80
CA MET A 1 9.48 -6.84 11.33
C MET A 1 10.07 -5.46 11.13
N PRO A 2 11.34 -5.21 11.51
CA PRO A 2 12.00 -3.97 11.12
C PRO A 2 12.08 -3.91 9.58
N ILE A 3 12.08 -2.69 9.03
CA ILE A 3 12.44 -2.48 7.63
C ILE A 3 13.97 -2.63 7.56
N GLU A 4 14.43 -3.55 6.72
CA GLU A 4 15.83 -3.94 6.59
C GLU A 4 16.49 -3.34 5.34
N SER A 5 15.69 -2.98 4.33
CA SER A 5 16.18 -2.31 3.12
C SER A 5 16.21 -0.78 3.22
N SER A 6 16.87 -0.14 2.26
CA SER A 6 16.83 1.33 2.07
C SER A 6 15.74 1.79 1.09
N TYR A 7 14.89 0.89 0.61
CA TYR A 7 13.96 1.17 -0.49
C TYR A 7 12.51 0.83 -0.12
N LEU A 8 11.67 1.86 -0.12
CA LEU A 8 10.23 1.73 0.06
C LEU A 8 9.51 2.35 -1.12
N PHE A 9 8.68 1.55 -1.79
CA PHE A 9 7.70 2.04 -2.76
C PHE A 9 6.36 2.23 -2.07
N LEU A 10 5.75 3.40 -2.24
CA LEU A 10 4.48 3.76 -1.63
C LEU A 10 3.44 3.98 -2.73
N ALA A 11 2.32 3.27 -2.65
CA ALA A 11 1.16 3.48 -3.51
C ALA A 11 -0.02 3.94 -2.65
N SER A 12 -0.47 5.18 -2.84
CA SER A 12 -1.59 5.76 -2.09
C SER A 12 -2.72 6.16 -3.03
N MET A 13 -3.95 5.82 -2.66
CA MET A 13 -5.12 6.06 -3.50
C MET A 13 -6.42 6.25 -2.70
N ASN A 14 -7.38 6.91 -3.35
CA ASN A 14 -8.78 6.82 -3.00
C ASN A 14 -9.45 5.83 -3.94
N VAL A 15 -10.47 5.14 -3.45
CA VAL A 15 -11.28 4.21 -4.23
C VAL A 15 -12.64 4.86 -4.46
N GLU A 16 -13.23 4.62 -5.62
CA GLU A 16 -14.56 5.11 -5.94
C GLU A 16 -15.59 4.61 -4.90
N PRO A 17 -16.50 5.48 -4.41
CA PRO A 17 -17.53 5.05 -3.46
C PRO A 17 -18.34 3.87 -4.00
N GLY A 18 -18.47 2.82 -3.19
CA GLY A 18 -19.17 1.59 -3.57
C GLY A 18 -18.25 0.45 -4.02
N HIS A 19 -17.00 0.73 -4.42
CA HIS A 19 -16.03 -0.28 -4.85
C HIS A 19 -15.03 -0.69 -3.76
N GLU A 20 -15.13 -0.12 -2.54
CA GLU A 20 -14.17 -0.39 -1.46
C GLU A 20 -14.11 -1.87 -1.04
N ALA A 21 -15.24 -2.58 -1.02
CA ALA A 21 -15.27 -3.97 -0.60
C ALA A 21 -14.54 -4.88 -1.59
N GLU A 22 -14.85 -4.73 -2.89
CA GLU A 22 -14.19 -5.44 -3.99
C GLU A 22 -12.70 -5.08 -4.06
N PHE A 23 -12.37 -3.78 -3.97
CA PHE A 23 -10.99 -3.33 -3.91
C PHE A 23 -10.22 -4.03 -2.79
N ASN A 24 -10.76 -4.06 -1.56
CA ASN A 24 -10.07 -4.69 -0.44
C ASN A 24 -9.91 -6.20 -0.63
N ASP A 25 -10.93 -6.89 -1.13
CA ASP A 25 -10.88 -8.33 -1.42
C ASP A 25 -9.78 -8.66 -2.45
N VAL A 26 -9.77 -7.98 -3.59
CA VAL A 26 -8.76 -8.16 -4.64
C VAL A 26 -7.36 -7.84 -4.10
N TYR A 27 -7.22 -6.77 -3.33
CA TYR A 27 -5.91 -6.36 -2.83
C TYR A 27 -5.33 -7.37 -1.82
N ASP A 28 -6.17 -7.89 -0.91
CA ASP A 28 -5.75 -8.80 0.16
C ASP A 28 -5.58 -10.24 -0.33
N THR A 29 -6.40 -10.69 -1.26
CA THR A 29 -6.40 -12.10 -1.71
C THR A 29 -5.60 -12.35 -2.98
N GLU A 30 -5.35 -11.31 -3.79
CA GLU A 30 -4.63 -11.44 -5.07
C GLU A 30 -3.43 -10.51 -5.15
N HIS A 31 -3.64 -9.20 -5.09
CA HIS A 31 -2.60 -8.25 -5.46
C HIS A 31 -1.36 -8.34 -4.55
N VAL A 32 -1.55 -8.28 -3.23
CA VAL A 32 -0.44 -8.39 -2.27
C VAL A 32 0.19 -9.78 -2.32
N PRO A 33 -0.56 -10.89 -2.27
CA PRO A 33 0.03 -12.22 -2.44
C PRO A 33 0.86 -12.37 -3.72
N MET A 34 0.34 -11.93 -4.87
CA MET A 34 1.04 -12.03 -6.16
C MET A 34 2.31 -11.18 -6.19
N LEU A 35 2.27 -9.95 -5.68
CA LEU A 35 3.46 -9.09 -5.60
C LEU A 35 4.48 -9.61 -4.57
N SER A 36 4.03 -10.29 -3.52
CA SER A 36 4.94 -10.91 -2.53
C SER A 36 5.74 -12.08 -3.12
N GLU A 37 5.31 -12.65 -4.25
CA GLU A 37 6.04 -13.70 -4.96
C GLU A 37 7.14 -13.15 -5.90
N VAL A 38 7.16 -11.83 -6.14
CA VAL A 38 8.15 -11.20 -7.04
C VAL A 38 9.53 -11.17 -6.38
N PRO A 39 10.58 -11.73 -7.03
CA PRO A 39 11.95 -11.63 -6.50
C PRO A 39 12.37 -10.19 -6.25
N GLY A 40 12.87 -9.92 -5.05
CA GLY A 40 13.28 -8.58 -4.61
C GLY A 40 12.18 -7.79 -3.88
N VAL A 41 10.95 -8.32 -3.78
CA VAL A 41 9.94 -7.82 -2.84
C VAL A 41 10.15 -8.50 -1.49
N ILE A 42 10.48 -7.72 -0.46
CA ILE A 42 10.82 -8.21 0.88
C ILE A 42 9.57 -8.33 1.73
N SER A 43 8.75 -7.27 1.75
CA SER A 43 7.53 -7.24 2.54
C SER A 43 6.54 -6.24 1.96
N ILE A 44 5.25 -6.49 2.19
CA ILE A 44 4.17 -5.58 1.80
C ILE A 44 3.24 -5.39 2.98
N VAL A 45 2.92 -4.14 3.30
CA VAL A 45 1.93 -3.80 4.32
C VAL A 45 0.94 -2.79 3.78
N ARG A 46 -0.33 -2.93 4.17
CA ARG A 46 -1.41 -2.02 3.80
C ARG A 46 -1.89 -1.26 5.01
N PHE A 47 -2.23 0.00 4.78
CA PHE A 47 -2.81 0.89 5.76
C PHE A 47 -4.11 1.47 5.22
N GLN A 48 -5.08 1.56 6.12
CA GLN A 48 -6.27 2.37 5.91
C GLN A 48 -6.19 3.57 6.84
N ARG A 49 -6.32 4.76 6.27
CA ARG A 49 -6.32 6.02 7.02
C ARG A 49 -7.45 6.03 8.05
N ARG A 50 -7.12 6.50 9.25
CA ARG A 50 -8.04 6.77 10.36
C ARG A 50 -7.85 8.20 10.86
N GLU A 51 -8.75 8.64 11.74
CA GLU A 51 -8.58 9.92 12.43
C GLU A 51 -7.30 9.89 13.27
N LEU A 52 -6.56 10.99 13.24
CA LEU A 52 -5.30 11.14 13.95
C LEU A 52 -5.48 12.09 15.13
N THR A 53 -5.38 11.57 16.34
CA THR A 53 -5.28 12.35 17.57
C THR A 53 -3.91 12.12 18.20
N MET A 54 -3.17 13.19 18.47
CA MET A 54 -1.83 13.10 19.02
C MET A 54 -1.56 14.16 20.09
N MET A 55 -0.57 13.89 20.95
CA MET A 55 -0.07 14.85 21.94
C MET A 55 0.87 15.85 21.26
N LEU A 56 0.48 17.12 21.20
CA LEU A 56 1.30 18.22 20.68
C LEU A 56 1.37 19.32 21.74
N GLY A 57 2.59 19.62 22.21
CA GLY A 57 2.81 20.64 23.25
C GLY A 57 2.12 20.35 24.58
N GLY A 58 1.91 19.07 24.93
CA GLY A 58 1.23 18.68 26.18
C GLY A 58 -0.31 18.72 26.09
N GLN A 59 -0.88 18.91 24.90
CA GLN A 59 -2.32 18.84 24.67
C GLN A 59 -2.66 17.80 23.59
N LEU A 60 -3.80 17.12 23.77
CA LEU A 60 -4.37 16.28 22.71
C LEU A 60 -4.92 17.17 21.60
N GLN A 61 -4.50 16.90 20.37
CA GLN A 61 -4.99 17.58 19.17
C GLN A 61 -5.43 16.54 18.15
N THR A 62 -6.64 16.71 17.62
CA THR A 62 -7.12 15.94 16.47
C THR A 62 -6.74 16.70 15.20
N VAL A 63 -5.97 16.05 14.34
CA VAL A 63 -5.49 16.62 13.08
C VAL A 63 -6.58 16.44 12.02
N ALA A 64 -7.05 17.56 11.46
CA ALA A 64 -7.94 17.53 10.32
C ALA A 64 -7.18 17.09 9.07
N ILE A 65 -7.39 15.85 8.65
CA ILE A 65 -6.78 15.30 7.44
C ILE A 65 -7.69 15.63 6.25
N LYS A 66 -7.33 16.65 5.47
CA LYS A 66 -8.00 17.02 4.22
C LYS A 66 -7.15 16.55 3.05
N ASP A 67 -7.80 16.05 2.00
CA ASP A 67 -7.19 15.69 0.71
C ASP A 67 -6.13 14.57 0.74
N GLU A 68 -5.98 13.84 1.86
CA GLU A 68 -5.11 12.66 1.92
C GLU A 68 -5.82 11.36 1.48
N PRO A 69 -5.12 10.46 0.78
CA PRO A 69 -5.64 9.16 0.37
C PRO A 69 -6.18 8.32 1.54
N ARG A 70 -7.22 7.53 1.26
CA ARG A 70 -7.81 6.61 2.25
C ARG A 70 -6.98 5.35 2.44
N TYR A 71 -6.30 4.88 1.40
CA TYR A 71 -5.53 3.65 1.40
C TYR A 71 -4.08 3.92 0.98
N THR A 72 -3.15 3.24 1.64
CA THR A 72 -1.72 3.27 1.30
C THR A 72 -1.14 1.87 1.44
N ALA A 73 -0.41 1.41 0.43
CA ALA A 73 0.41 0.21 0.49
C ALA A 73 1.89 0.58 0.46
N LEU A 74 2.68 -0.04 1.33
CA LEU A 74 4.14 0.07 1.37
C LEU A 74 4.73 -1.26 0.92
N TYR A 75 5.64 -1.19 -0.04
CA TYR A 75 6.41 -2.31 -0.55
C TYR A 75 7.87 -2.07 -0.16
N GLU A 76 8.41 -2.96 0.65
CA GLU A 76 9.83 -3.00 0.95
C GLU A 76 10.54 -3.79 -0.13
N LEU A 77 11.58 -3.20 -0.72
CA LEU A 77 12.26 -3.75 -1.90
C LEU A 77 13.76 -3.88 -1.65
N GLU A 78 14.37 -4.89 -2.26
CA GLU A 78 15.83 -5.02 -2.27
C GLU A 78 16.49 -3.85 -3.04
N SER A 79 15.83 -3.36 -4.10
CA SER A 79 16.32 -2.27 -4.95
C SER A 79 15.19 -1.66 -5.80
N PRO A 80 15.34 -0.44 -6.35
CA PRO A 80 14.33 0.16 -7.23
C PRO A 80 14.18 -0.57 -8.57
N GLU A 81 15.18 -1.33 -9.00
CA GLU A 81 15.16 -2.11 -10.25
C GLU A 81 14.08 -3.20 -10.24
N VAL A 82 13.61 -3.65 -9.07
CA VAL A 82 12.49 -4.62 -8.96
C VAL A 82 11.25 -4.13 -9.72
N LEU A 83 10.96 -2.83 -9.66
CA LEU A 83 9.76 -2.22 -10.25
C LEU A 83 9.74 -2.22 -11.79
N VAL A 84 10.89 -2.45 -12.43
CA VAL A 84 11.01 -2.47 -13.90
C VAL A 84 11.27 -3.88 -14.44
N THR A 85 11.13 -4.90 -13.60
CA THR A 85 11.24 -6.31 -14.03
C THR A 85 9.95 -6.79 -14.68
N ASP A 86 10.08 -7.76 -15.60
CA ASP A 86 8.91 -8.46 -16.17
C ASP A 86 8.09 -9.16 -15.07
N ALA A 87 8.74 -9.66 -14.01
CA ALA A 87 8.04 -10.30 -12.89
C ALA A 87 7.09 -9.33 -12.19
N TRP A 88 7.56 -8.11 -11.90
CA TRP A 88 6.71 -7.05 -11.34
C TRP A 88 5.58 -6.65 -12.29
N ALA A 89 5.91 -6.38 -13.56
CA ALA A 89 4.94 -5.97 -14.57
C ALA A 89 3.82 -7.01 -14.78
N ASN A 90 4.16 -8.31 -14.73
CA ASN A 90 3.17 -9.37 -14.83
C ASN A 90 2.33 -9.52 -13.55
N ALA A 91 2.94 -9.39 -12.38
CA ALA A 91 2.26 -9.56 -11.10
C ALA A 91 1.28 -8.42 -10.78
N VAL A 92 1.66 -7.17 -11.08
CA VAL A 92 0.85 -5.98 -10.77
C VAL A 92 -0.50 -5.97 -11.53
N GLU A 93 -0.53 -6.52 -12.74
CA GLU A 93 -1.70 -6.55 -13.64
C GLU A 93 -2.58 -7.81 -13.50
N ARG A 94 -2.15 -8.82 -12.73
CA ARG A 94 -2.78 -10.16 -12.74
C ARG A 94 -4.13 -10.23 -11.99
N GLY A 95 -4.41 -9.28 -11.10
CA GLY A 95 -5.61 -9.30 -10.25
C GLY A 95 -6.91 -9.00 -11.01
N ARG A 96 -8.06 -9.32 -10.38
CA ARG A 96 -9.40 -8.91 -10.88
C ARG A 96 -9.65 -7.41 -10.71
N TRP A 97 -8.85 -6.58 -11.36
CA TRP A 97 -9.04 -5.14 -11.34
C TRP A 97 -10.33 -4.76 -12.09
N PRO A 98 -11.21 -3.94 -11.49
CA PRO A 98 -12.35 -3.40 -12.22
C PRO A 98 -11.85 -2.49 -13.34
N THR A 99 -12.31 -2.76 -14.57
CA THR A 99 -12.04 -1.96 -15.78
C THR A 99 -13.05 -0.87 -16.01
#